data_AF-A0A6P2GFW9-F1
#
_entry.id   AF-A0A6P2GFW9-F1
#
_cell.length_a   1.000
_cell.length_b   1.000
_cell.length_c   1.000
_cell.angle_alpha   90.00
_cell.angle_beta   90.00
_cell.angle_gamma   90.00
#
_symmetry.space_group_name_H-M   'P 1'
#
loop_
_entity.id
_entity.type
_entity.pdbx_description
1 polymer ?
#
loop_
_entity_poly.entity_id
_entity_poly.type
_entity_poly.pdbx_seq_one_letter_code
_entity_poly.pdbx_strand_id
1 'polypeptide(L)'
;MTTTDKSRADALTDLLPCPFCGSAASLNSDHIDYFVLCDTCSGEGPRLQSPTGNHEASKRGAIAAWNARAPVETMSADALKTIAEFPITDPANMDALNMRKIAADAIAAPVEQHEAAPIPMLLFCPRCGEQHIDAPEEHEYDAGLSTRMEVSWTNPPHRSHRCHACYCSWRPADVATIGVASIETRGKEDTWTAEQGSIADVDLAAFERPAPSAPLEGTGNGADERAMFNTRITQRIIVGSTVFEKGVEMKYVLAALER
;
A
#
# COMPACT_ATOMS: atom_id res chain seq x y z
N MET A 1 26.35 -3.11 -25.23
CA MET A 1 24.89 -2.99 -25.42
C MET A 1 24.47 -1.65 -24.83
N THR A 2 24.17 -0.67 -25.66
CA THR A 2 23.70 0.65 -25.21
C THR A 2 22.20 0.56 -24.95
N THR A 3 21.80 0.53 -23.68
CA THR A 3 20.41 0.77 -23.31
C THR A 3 20.13 2.24 -23.61
N THR A 4 19.52 2.50 -24.77
CA THR A 4 18.99 3.82 -25.07
C THR A 4 17.92 4.11 -24.02
N ASP A 5 18.21 5.04 -23.10
CA ASP A 5 17.23 5.58 -22.17
C ASP A 5 16.06 6.13 -23.00
N LYS A 6 14.98 5.35 -23.08
CA LYS A 6 13.71 5.82 -23.61
C LYS A 6 13.30 7.01 -22.76
N SER A 7 12.93 8.11 -23.41
CA SER A 7 12.49 9.28 -22.68
C SER A 7 11.24 8.93 -21.85
N ARG A 8 11.05 9.59 -20.71
CA ARG A 8 9.87 9.39 -19.86
C ARG A 8 8.54 9.63 -20.59
N ALA A 9 8.56 10.35 -21.70
CA ALA A 9 7.41 10.55 -22.58
C ALA A 9 7.06 9.26 -23.36
N ASP A 10 8.05 8.46 -23.75
CA ASP A 10 7.83 7.18 -24.44
C ASP A 10 7.31 6.10 -23.48
N ALA A 11 7.69 6.16 -22.20
CA ALA A 11 7.21 5.23 -21.17
C ALA A 11 5.69 5.37 -20.88
N LEU A 12 5.09 6.53 -21.14
CA LEU A 12 3.64 6.74 -20.99
C LEU A 12 2.81 6.07 -22.11
N THR A 13 3.46 5.64 -23.20
CA THR A 13 2.79 4.94 -24.30
C THR A 13 2.88 3.41 -24.22
N ASP A 14 3.71 2.87 -23.33
CA ASP A 14 3.85 1.42 -23.17
C ASP A 14 2.64 0.89 -22.37
N LEU A 15 1.92 -0.07 -22.95
CA LEU A 15 0.69 -0.62 -22.36
C LEU A 15 1.03 -1.55 -21.19
N LEU A 16 0.49 -1.26 -20.01
CA LEU A 16 0.71 -2.10 -18.82
C LEU A 16 -0.10 -3.40 -18.89
N PRO A 17 0.37 -4.49 -18.25
CA PRO A 17 -0.39 -5.73 -18.12
C PRO A 17 -1.77 -5.52 -17.48
N CYS A 18 -2.63 -6.51 -17.67
CA CYS A 18 -3.96 -6.57 -17.09
C CYS A 18 -3.89 -6.52 -15.55
N PRO A 19 -4.67 -5.64 -14.90
CA PRO A 19 -4.61 -5.48 -13.46
C PRO A 19 -5.37 -6.60 -12.73
N PHE A 20 -6.24 -7.31 -13.42
CA PHE A 20 -7.10 -8.34 -12.82
C PHE A 20 -6.41 -9.71 -12.78
N CYS A 21 -5.60 -10.02 -13.79
CA CYS A 21 -4.97 -11.33 -13.93
C CYS A 21 -3.48 -11.30 -14.28
N GLY A 22 -2.87 -10.11 -14.39
CA GLY A 22 -1.44 -9.94 -14.74
C GLY A 22 -1.07 -10.30 -16.19
N SER A 23 -2.02 -10.78 -17.00
CA SER A 23 -1.77 -11.19 -18.39
C SER A 23 -1.59 -9.98 -19.32
N ALA A 24 -1.15 -10.24 -20.56
CA ALA A 24 -1.04 -9.19 -21.57
C ALA A 24 -2.39 -8.51 -21.85
N ALA A 25 -2.29 -7.26 -22.31
CA ALA A 25 -3.42 -6.47 -22.75
C ALA A 25 -3.11 -5.89 -24.13
N SER A 26 -4.16 -5.69 -24.92
CA SER A 26 -4.07 -5.23 -26.30
C SER A 26 -4.95 -4.01 -26.52
N LEU A 27 -4.44 -3.03 -27.26
CA LEU A 27 -5.23 -1.91 -27.73
C LEU A 27 -6.13 -2.38 -28.88
N ASN A 28 -7.43 -2.18 -28.72
CA ASN A 28 -8.46 -2.53 -29.69
C ASN A 28 -9.18 -1.26 -30.17
N SER A 29 -9.88 -1.39 -31.30
CA SER A 29 -10.70 -0.31 -31.86
C SER A 29 -11.93 -0.86 -32.57
N ASP A 30 -13.08 -0.22 -32.39
CA ASP A 30 -14.32 -0.55 -33.08
C ASP A 30 -14.97 0.71 -33.66
N HIS A 31 -14.96 0.83 -34.99
CA HIS A 31 -15.53 1.90 -35.82
C HIS A 31 -15.17 3.36 -35.44
N ILE A 32 -15.51 3.79 -34.24
CA ILE A 32 -15.32 5.13 -33.68
C ILE A 32 -14.52 5.15 -32.36
N ASP A 33 -14.37 4.03 -31.64
CA ASP A 33 -13.74 4.02 -30.31
C ASP A 33 -12.39 3.31 -30.29
N TYR A 34 -11.56 3.71 -29.32
CA TYR A 34 -10.35 3.00 -28.89
C TYR A 34 -10.49 2.58 -27.44
N PHE A 35 -10.12 1.34 -27.13
CA PHE A 35 -10.13 0.80 -25.78
C PHE A 35 -9.03 -0.25 -25.62
N VAL A 36 -8.68 -0.58 -24.39
CA VAL A 36 -7.75 -1.66 -24.11
C VAL A 36 -8.53 -2.87 -23.61
N LEU A 37 -8.18 -4.07 -24.07
CA LEU A 37 -8.78 -5.32 -23.64
C LEU A 37 -7.69 -6.26 -23.11
N CYS A 38 -7.97 -6.95 -22.01
CA CYS A 38 -7.11 -8.05 -21.57
C CYS A 38 -7.33 -9.28 -22.46
N ASP A 39 -6.23 -9.87 -22.93
CA ASP A 39 -6.26 -11.02 -23.85
C ASP A 39 -6.75 -12.32 -23.18
N THR A 40 -6.82 -12.35 -21.84
CA THR A 40 -7.17 -13.55 -21.06
C THR A 40 -8.51 -13.42 -20.35
N CYS A 41 -8.68 -12.41 -19.49
CA CYS A 41 -9.92 -12.26 -18.72
C CYS A 41 -10.99 -11.41 -19.42
N SER A 42 -10.71 -10.89 -20.62
CA SER A 42 -11.58 -9.96 -21.35
C SER A 42 -11.94 -8.69 -20.56
N GLY A 43 -11.15 -8.34 -19.54
CA GLY A 43 -11.30 -7.08 -18.82
C GLY A 43 -11.07 -5.91 -19.76
N GLU A 44 -12.07 -5.04 -19.86
CA GLU A 44 -12.09 -3.92 -20.80
C GLU A 44 -11.78 -2.59 -20.09
N GLY A 45 -10.95 -1.76 -20.72
CA GLY A 45 -10.68 -0.39 -20.30
C GLY A 45 -11.73 0.60 -20.80
N PRO A 46 -11.66 1.87 -20.39
CA PRO A 46 -12.56 2.91 -20.89
C PRO A 46 -12.49 3.04 -22.42
N ARG A 47 -13.66 3.17 -23.05
CA ARG A 47 -13.78 3.48 -24.47
C ARG A 47 -13.64 4.97 -24.70
N LEU A 48 -12.72 5.36 -25.57
CA LEU A 48 -12.55 6.74 -25.99
C LEU A 48 -12.94 6.88 -27.46
N GLN A 49 -14.00 7.64 -27.69
CA GLN A 49 -14.38 8.09 -29.03
C GLN A 49 -13.21 8.84 -29.68
N SER A 50 -13.01 8.59 -30.96
CA SER A 50 -12.14 9.39 -31.80
C SER A 50 -12.92 10.58 -32.33
N PRO A 51 -12.66 11.82 -31.84
CA PRO A 51 -13.17 12.99 -32.52
C PRO A 51 -12.61 12.96 -33.93
N THR A 52 -13.45 13.26 -34.93
CA THR A 52 -13.11 13.20 -36.36
C THR A 52 -11.71 13.75 -36.63
N GLY A 53 -10.77 12.84 -36.94
CA GLY A 53 -9.42 13.17 -37.42
C GLY A 53 -8.25 13.00 -36.43
N ASN A 54 -8.45 12.58 -35.18
CA ASN A 54 -7.31 12.41 -34.24
C ASN A 54 -7.24 11.04 -33.56
N HIS A 55 -7.08 9.99 -34.38
CA HIS A 55 -6.92 8.61 -33.94
C HIS A 55 -5.78 8.42 -32.93
N GLU A 56 -4.62 9.05 -33.17
CA GLU A 56 -3.44 8.89 -32.31
C GLU A 56 -3.66 9.49 -30.90
N ALA A 57 -4.39 10.60 -30.78
CA ALA A 57 -4.76 11.11 -29.46
C ALA A 57 -5.69 10.16 -28.71
N SER A 58 -6.66 9.54 -29.39
CA SER A 58 -7.57 8.57 -28.78
C SER A 58 -6.87 7.28 -28.37
N LYS A 59 -5.93 6.77 -29.18
CA LYS A 59 -5.08 5.63 -28.80
C LYS A 59 -4.29 5.92 -27.53
N ARG A 60 -3.56 7.05 -27.50
CA ARG A 60 -2.80 7.46 -26.31
C ARG A 60 -3.70 7.68 -25.11
N GLY A 61 -4.89 8.24 -25.31
CA GLY A 61 -5.88 8.39 -24.25
C GLY A 61 -6.33 7.05 -23.68
N ALA A 62 -6.60 6.05 -24.53
CA ALA A 62 -7.06 4.73 -24.09
C ALA A 62 -5.96 4.00 -23.31
N ILE A 63 -4.72 4.06 -23.80
CA ILE A 63 -3.55 3.52 -23.09
C ILE A 63 -3.33 4.26 -21.77
N ALA A 64 -3.38 5.60 -21.79
CA ALA A 64 -3.22 6.40 -20.57
C ALA A 64 -4.33 6.10 -19.56
N ALA A 65 -5.59 5.94 -19.98
CA ALA A 65 -6.69 5.58 -19.10
C ALA A 65 -6.52 4.16 -18.52
N TRP A 66 -6.04 3.21 -19.33
CA TRP A 66 -5.69 1.87 -18.87
C TRP A 66 -4.52 1.90 -17.88
N ASN A 67 -3.50 2.73 -18.10
CA ASN A 67 -2.30 2.79 -17.27
C ASN A 67 -2.45 3.67 -16.03
N ALA A 68 -3.23 4.75 -16.11
CA ALA A 68 -3.46 5.72 -15.04
C ALA A 68 -4.44 5.19 -14.00
N ARG A 69 -4.48 3.88 -13.78
CA ARG A 69 -5.24 3.31 -12.69
C ARG A 69 -4.69 3.96 -11.42
N ALA A 70 -5.50 4.78 -10.80
CA ALA A 70 -5.43 4.85 -9.37
C ALA A 70 -5.50 3.38 -8.88
N PRO A 71 -4.82 2.98 -7.79
CA PRO A 71 -5.36 1.86 -7.03
C PRO A 71 -6.86 2.12 -6.99
N VAL A 72 -7.69 1.17 -7.43
CA VAL A 72 -9.12 1.28 -7.17
C VAL A 72 -9.13 1.55 -5.68
N GLU A 73 -9.44 2.78 -5.28
CA GLU A 73 -9.60 3.08 -3.87
C GLU A 73 -10.72 2.13 -3.52
N THR A 74 -10.34 1.00 -2.94
CA THR A 74 -11.28 -0.02 -2.52
C THR A 74 -12.25 0.78 -1.71
N MET A 75 -13.48 0.87 -2.21
CA MET A 75 -14.50 1.69 -1.57
C MET A 75 -14.39 1.35 -0.10
N SER A 76 -14.13 2.36 0.73
CA SER A 76 -13.86 2.09 2.14
C SER A 76 -15.01 1.25 2.68
N ALA A 77 -14.74 0.43 3.70
CA ALA A 77 -15.80 -0.34 4.33
C ALA A 77 -17.00 0.56 4.69
N ASP A 78 -16.75 1.82 5.05
CA ASP A 78 -17.76 2.85 5.31
C ASP A 78 -18.56 3.27 4.06
N ALA A 79 -17.91 3.41 2.90
CA ALA A 79 -18.58 3.74 1.64
C ALA A 79 -19.47 2.57 1.15
N LEU A 80 -18.97 1.33 1.24
CA LEU A 80 -19.77 0.14 0.93
C LEU A 80 -20.96 0.00 1.88
N LYS A 81 -20.74 0.23 3.18
CA LYS A 81 -21.80 0.22 4.18
C LYS A 81 -22.87 1.27 3.89
N THR A 82 -22.46 2.47 3.49
CA THR A 82 -23.39 3.54 3.10
C THR A 82 -24.26 3.11 1.91
N ILE A 83 -23.68 2.44 0.90
CA ILE A 83 -24.45 1.91 -0.24
C ILE A 83 -25.39 0.78 0.20
N ALA A 84 -24.92 -0.13 1.06
CA ALA A 84 -25.71 -1.25 1.54
C ALA A 84 -26.91 -0.82 2.41
N GLU A 85 -26.78 0.31 3.12
CA GLU A 85 -27.80 0.86 4.01
C GLU A 85 -28.69 1.92 3.35
N PHE A 86 -28.33 2.42 2.16
CA PHE A 86 -29.08 3.48 1.49
C PHE A 86 -30.53 3.03 1.19
N PRO A 87 -31.55 3.82 1.60
CA PRO A 87 -32.94 3.46 1.37
C PRO A 87 -33.27 3.50 -0.12
N ILE A 88 -33.72 2.35 -0.66
CA ILE A 88 -34.21 2.25 -2.03
C ILE A 88 -35.65 2.77 -2.03
N THR A 89 -35.86 3.95 -2.61
CA THR A 89 -37.17 4.60 -2.68
C THR A 89 -38.06 4.05 -3.78
N ASP A 90 -37.47 3.40 -4.79
CA ASP A 90 -38.17 2.75 -5.89
C ASP A 90 -37.75 1.27 -6.02
N PRO A 91 -38.59 0.32 -5.59
CA PRO A 91 -38.28 -1.10 -5.69
C PRO A 91 -38.30 -1.64 -7.14
N ALA A 92 -38.78 -0.87 -8.12
CA ALA A 92 -38.67 -1.24 -9.52
C ALA A 92 -37.28 -0.93 -10.12
N ASN A 93 -36.46 -0.14 -9.41
CA ASN A 93 -35.10 0.15 -9.83
C ASN A 93 -34.16 -1.03 -9.54
N MET A 94 -34.12 -1.97 -10.48
CA MET A 94 -33.29 -3.18 -10.40
C MET A 94 -31.80 -2.87 -10.29
N ASP A 95 -31.32 -1.77 -10.86
CA ASP A 95 -29.91 -1.37 -10.77
C ASP A 95 -29.53 -0.99 -9.34
N ALA A 96 -30.38 -0.21 -8.66
CA ALA A 96 -30.18 0.14 -7.25
C ALA A 96 -30.21 -1.10 -6.34
N LEU A 97 -31.10 -2.05 -6.62
CA LEU A 97 -31.18 -3.33 -5.90
C LEU A 97 -29.92 -4.19 -6.12
N ASN A 98 -29.45 -4.28 -7.36
CA ASN A 98 -28.24 -5.03 -7.70
C ASN A 98 -27.00 -4.41 -7.05
N MET A 99 -26.86 -3.09 -7.09
CA MET A 99 -25.75 -2.38 -6.43
C MET A 99 -25.74 -2.60 -4.92
N ARG A 100 -26.91 -2.55 -4.27
CA ARG A 100 -27.05 -2.82 -2.83
C ARG A 100 -26.66 -4.26 -2.50
N LYS A 101 -27.09 -5.23 -3.32
CA LYS A 101 -26.72 -6.63 -3.16
C LYS A 101 -25.22 -6.85 -3.30
N ILE A 102 -24.60 -6.30 -4.34
CA ILE A 102 -23.15 -6.37 -4.56
C ILE A 102 -22.39 -5.78 -3.36
N ALA A 103 -22.82 -4.63 -2.84
CA ALA A 103 -22.21 -4.02 -1.66
C ALA A 103 -22.37 -4.90 -0.41
N ALA A 104 -23.55 -5.49 -0.19
CA ALA A 104 -23.79 -6.40 0.93
C ALA A 104 -22.95 -7.69 0.83
N ASP A 105 -22.88 -8.28 -0.36
CA ASP A 105 -22.07 -9.47 -0.64
C ASP A 105 -20.57 -9.17 -0.46
N ALA A 106 -20.10 -7.99 -0.87
CA ALA A 106 -18.73 -7.55 -0.66
C ALA A 106 -18.38 -7.32 0.82
N ILE A 107 -19.33 -6.84 1.63
CA ILE A 107 -19.16 -6.70 3.09
C ILE A 107 -19.17 -8.06 3.78
N ALA A 108 -20.01 -9.00 3.31
CA ALA A 108 -20.16 -10.33 3.88
C ALA A 108 -19.06 -11.32 3.43
N ALA A 109 -18.42 -11.05 2.28
CA ALA A 109 -17.33 -11.87 1.80
C ALA A 109 -16.21 -11.91 2.85
N PRO A 110 -15.76 -13.11 3.26
CA PRO A 110 -14.56 -13.20 4.08
C PRO A 110 -13.45 -12.51 3.30
N VAL A 111 -12.77 -11.56 3.94
CA VAL A 111 -11.56 -10.99 3.39
C VAL A 111 -10.58 -12.16 3.27
N GLU A 112 -10.49 -12.77 2.09
CA GLU A 112 -9.37 -13.64 1.75
C GLU A 112 -8.13 -12.76 1.83
N GLN A 113 -7.52 -12.75 3.02
CA GLN A 113 -6.12 -12.39 3.13
C GLN A 113 -5.40 -13.49 2.36
N HIS A 114 -5.17 -13.26 1.06
CA HIS A 114 -4.13 -13.97 0.35
C HIS A 114 -2.95 -14.04 1.30
N GLU A 115 -2.47 -15.25 1.62
CA GLU A 115 -1.30 -15.44 2.46
C GLU A 115 -0.16 -14.69 1.78
N ALA A 116 0.02 -13.44 2.18
CA ALA A 116 1.04 -12.58 1.64
C ALA A 116 2.36 -13.31 1.87
N ALA A 117 3.23 -13.29 0.86
CA ALA A 117 4.57 -13.81 1.01
C ALA A 117 5.16 -13.26 2.32
N PRO A 118 5.80 -14.10 3.16
CA PRO A 118 6.38 -13.65 4.42
C PRO A 118 7.25 -12.41 4.21
N ILE A 119 7.08 -11.42 5.07
CA ILE A 119 7.85 -10.18 4.96
C ILE A 119 9.25 -10.43 5.55
N PRO A 120 10.34 -10.20 4.78
CA PRO A 120 11.70 -10.23 5.32
C PRO A 120 11.87 -9.14 6.37
N MET A 121 12.31 -9.50 7.57
CA MET A 121 12.49 -8.56 8.68
C MET A 121 13.77 -8.85 9.46
N LEU A 122 14.41 -7.78 9.94
CA LEU A 122 15.42 -7.89 11.00
C LEU A 122 14.70 -8.20 12.31
N LEU A 123 14.90 -9.40 12.83
CA LEU A 123 14.23 -9.86 14.04
C LEU A 123 15.24 -9.96 15.18
N PHE A 124 15.03 -9.17 16.22
CA PHE A 124 15.81 -9.24 17.45
C PHE A 124 14.93 -9.74 18.59
N CYS A 125 15.44 -10.68 19.38
CA CYS A 125 14.72 -11.20 20.52
C CYS A 125 14.46 -10.06 21.52
N PRO A 126 13.21 -9.77 21.89
CA PRO A 126 12.91 -8.66 22.80
C PRO A 126 13.42 -8.88 24.23
N ARG A 127 13.78 -10.12 24.57
CA ARG A 127 14.32 -10.47 25.89
C ARG A 127 15.85 -10.37 25.96
N CYS A 128 16.57 -10.86 24.95
CA CYS A 128 18.03 -10.99 25.02
C CYS A 128 18.80 -10.23 23.92
N GLY A 129 18.09 -9.67 22.93
CA GLY A 129 18.71 -8.93 21.82
C GLY A 129 19.32 -9.80 20.73
N GLU A 130 19.32 -11.13 20.87
CA GLU A 130 19.85 -12.04 19.83
C GLU A 130 19.10 -11.87 18.50
N GLN A 131 19.83 -11.81 17.39
CA GLN A 131 19.22 -11.74 16.06
C GLN A 131 18.72 -13.12 15.62
N HIS A 132 17.53 -13.16 15.06
CA HIS A 132 16.92 -14.36 14.52
C HIS A 132 16.94 -14.34 12.99
N ILE A 133 17.58 -15.37 12.44
CA ILE A 133 17.62 -15.66 11.01
C ILE A 133 16.86 -16.98 10.84
N ASP A 134 15.70 -16.91 10.19
CA ASP A 134 14.90 -18.11 9.97
C ASP A 134 15.35 -18.74 8.65
N ALA A 135 16.07 -19.85 8.75
CA ALA A 135 16.49 -20.65 7.61
C ALA A 135 15.95 -22.08 7.78
N PRO A 136 15.78 -22.84 6.69
CA PRO A 136 15.52 -24.27 6.81
C PRO A 136 16.56 -24.94 7.72
N GLU A 137 16.09 -25.70 8.71
CA GLU A 137 16.97 -26.41 9.64
C GLU A 137 17.24 -27.81 9.08
N GLU A 138 18.52 -28.08 8.82
CA GLU A 138 19.01 -29.41 8.47
C GLU A 138 19.48 -30.10 9.75
N HIS A 139 18.96 -31.29 10.01
CA HIS A 139 19.47 -32.14 11.08
C HIS A 139 20.28 -33.27 10.50
N GLU A 140 21.52 -33.36 10.96
CA GLU A 140 22.34 -34.54 10.76
C GLU A 140 21.91 -35.58 11.81
N TYR A 141 21.44 -36.74 11.34
CA TYR A 141 21.23 -37.89 12.21
C TYR A 141 22.22 -38.99 11.84
N ASP A 142 22.88 -39.54 12.85
CA ASP A 142 23.80 -40.66 12.68
C ASP A 142 23.01 -41.94 12.42
N ALA A 143 22.94 -42.35 11.16
CA ALA A 143 22.29 -43.58 10.73
C ALA A 143 23.19 -44.83 10.84
N GLY A 144 24.35 -44.74 11.51
CA GLY A 144 25.26 -45.86 11.78
C GLY A 144 26.09 -46.34 10.59
N LEU A 145 25.77 -45.96 9.35
CA LEU A 145 26.51 -46.34 8.12
C LEU A 145 26.63 -45.20 7.08
N SER A 146 25.95 -44.08 7.26
CA SER A 146 26.09 -42.86 6.45
C SER A 146 25.44 -41.68 7.18
N THR A 147 26.08 -40.52 7.19
CA THR A 147 25.41 -39.28 7.60
C THR A 147 24.45 -38.86 6.48
N ARG A 148 23.16 -38.91 6.79
CA ARG A 148 22.11 -38.41 5.90
C ARG A 148 21.60 -37.10 6.51
N MET A 149 21.69 -36.03 5.73
CA MET A 149 21.06 -34.76 6.09
C MET A 149 19.57 -34.88 5.78
N GLU A 150 18.74 -34.70 6.81
CA GLU A 150 17.29 -34.58 6.65
C GLU A 150 16.89 -33.16 7.03
N VAL A 151 16.21 -32.47 6.11
CA VAL A 151 15.62 -31.16 6.40
C VAL A 151 14.43 -31.41 7.33
N SER A 152 14.59 -31.11 8.62
CA SER A 152 13.53 -31.36 9.61
C SER A 152 12.48 -30.24 9.60
N TRP A 153 12.87 -29.05 9.14
CA TRP A 153 12.02 -27.87 9.11
C TRP A 153 12.31 -27.02 7.87
N THR A 154 11.29 -26.86 7.02
CA THR A 154 11.39 -26.10 5.75
C THR A 154 11.13 -24.61 5.89
N ASN A 155 10.97 -24.11 7.13
CA ASN A 155 10.60 -22.73 7.42
C ASN A 155 9.33 -22.23 6.68
N PRO A 156 8.15 -22.83 6.91
CA PRO A 156 6.91 -22.32 6.34
C PRO A 156 6.57 -20.92 6.90
N PRO A 157 5.77 -20.11 6.17
CA PRO A 157 5.26 -18.83 6.66
C PRO A 157 4.72 -18.92 8.08
N HIS A 158 5.30 -18.15 9.01
CA HIS A 158 4.89 -18.15 10.41
C HIS A 158 4.91 -16.75 11.03
N ARG A 159 4.09 -16.55 12.06
CA ARG A 159 3.91 -15.24 12.73
C ARG A 159 4.65 -15.14 14.07
N SER A 160 5.10 -16.27 14.60
CA SER A 160 5.69 -16.36 15.94
C SER A 160 7.09 -16.96 15.86
N HIS A 161 8.03 -16.29 16.51
CA HIS A 161 9.44 -16.62 16.52
C HIS A 161 9.85 -17.10 17.89
N ARG A 162 10.69 -18.13 17.95
CA ARG A 162 11.21 -18.68 19.21
C ARG A 162 12.70 -18.46 19.30
N CYS A 163 13.12 -17.84 20.40
CA CYS A 163 14.52 -17.57 20.63
C CYS A 163 15.26 -18.82 21.11
N HIS A 164 16.26 -19.31 20.39
CA HIS A 164 17.06 -20.46 20.83
C HIS A 164 17.97 -20.14 22.04
N ALA A 165 18.37 -18.87 22.22
CA ALA A 165 19.21 -18.46 23.33
C ALA A 165 18.44 -18.38 24.67
N CYS A 166 17.24 -17.81 24.67
CA CYS A 166 16.48 -17.53 25.91
C CYS A 166 15.07 -18.15 25.96
N TYR A 167 14.68 -18.90 24.93
CA TYR A 167 13.38 -19.58 24.78
C TYR A 167 12.14 -18.66 24.78
N CYS A 168 12.33 -17.35 24.67
CA CYS A 168 11.23 -16.41 24.50
C CYS A 168 10.55 -16.64 23.15
N SER A 169 9.23 -16.80 23.16
CA SER A 169 8.41 -16.79 21.94
C SER A 169 7.74 -15.43 21.79
N TRP A 170 7.83 -14.80 20.63
CA TRP A 170 7.21 -13.49 20.38
C TRP A 170 6.64 -13.39 18.98
N ARG A 171 5.76 -12.41 18.79
CA ARG A 171 5.08 -12.11 17.52
C ARG A 171 5.41 -10.68 17.11
N PRO A 172 6.34 -10.45 16.16
CA PRO A 172 6.77 -9.11 15.77
C PRO A 172 5.74 -8.37 14.92
N ALA A 173 4.89 -9.11 14.19
CA ALA A 173 3.86 -8.55 13.33
C ALA A 173 2.60 -9.44 13.29
N ASP A 174 1.49 -8.88 12.81
CA ASP A 174 0.27 -9.64 12.61
C ASP A 174 0.28 -10.53 11.36
N VAL A 175 1.27 -10.34 10.48
CA VAL A 175 1.51 -11.09 9.25
C VAL A 175 2.68 -12.06 9.40
N ALA A 176 2.81 -12.99 8.46
CA ALA A 176 3.95 -13.89 8.42
C ALA A 176 5.24 -13.10 8.16
N THR A 177 6.30 -13.45 8.88
CA THR A 177 7.61 -12.77 8.79
C THR A 177 8.69 -13.82 8.68
N ILE A 178 9.81 -13.46 8.04
CA ILE A 178 11.00 -14.30 7.96
C ILE A 178 12.20 -13.48 8.45
N GLY A 179 12.89 -13.98 9.46
CA GLY A 179 14.09 -13.39 10.02
C GLY A 179 15.22 -13.41 9.01
N VAL A 180 15.79 -12.24 8.70
CA VAL A 180 16.92 -12.10 7.78
C VAL A 180 18.14 -11.48 8.48
N ALA A 181 19.32 -11.80 7.95
CA ALA A 181 20.58 -11.22 8.43
C ALA A 181 20.66 -9.71 8.15
N SER A 182 20.14 -9.28 7.00
CA SER A 182 20.16 -7.90 6.52
C SER A 182 18.94 -7.60 5.63
N ILE A 183 18.49 -6.35 5.61
CA ILE A 183 17.53 -5.88 4.59
C ILE A 183 18.31 -5.52 3.33
N GLU A 184 18.00 -6.16 2.20
CA GLU A 184 18.70 -5.94 0.93
C GLU A 184 18.24 -4.69 0.17
N THR A 185 17.04 -4.19 0.50
CA THR A 185 16.46 -3.01 -0.14
C THR A 185 16.77 -1.74 0.64
N ARG A 186 16.93 -0.62 -0.08
CA ARG A 186 17.07 0.72 0.50
C ARG A 186 15.90 1.61 0.09
N GLY A 187 15.31 2.29 1.05
CA GLY A 187 14.31 3.32 0.83
C GLY A 187 14.92 4.57 0.18
N LYS A 188 14.14 5.26 -0.66
CA LYS A 188 14.59 6.51 -1.31
C LYS A 188 14.95 7.61 -0.30
N GLU A 189 14.27 7.62 0.85
CA GLU A 189 14.45 8.61 1.91
C GLU A 189 15.35 8.10 3.05
N ASP A 190 16.02 6.95 2.88
CA ASP A 190 16.92 6.41 3.90
C ASP A 190 18.16 7.29 4.03
N THR A 191 18.27 7.98 5.17
CA THR A 191 19.38 8.89 5.49
C THR A 191 20.64 8.18 5.95
N TRP A 192 20.60 6.85 6.09
CA TRP A 192 21.73 6.01 6.48
C TRP A 192 22.34 5.29 5.28
N THR A 193 23.64 4.99 5.35
CA THR A 193 24.38 4.21 4.33
C THR A 193 24.83 2.88 4.91
N ALA A 194 24.90 1.82 4.10
CA ALA A 194 25.41 0.51 4.55
C ALA A 194 26.83 0.61 5.17
N GLU A 195 27.62 1.59 4.73
CA GLU A 195 28.97 1.89 5.21
C GLU A 195 29.02 2.55 6.59
N GLN A 196 27.91 3.10 7.09
CA GLN A 196 27.88 3.76 8.41
C GLN A 196 27.96 2.76 9.58
N GLY A 197 28.04 1.46 9.30
CA GLY A 197 28.28 0.42 10.28
C GLY A 197 27.12 0.24 11.24
N SER A 198 27.11 -0.91 11.94
CA SER A 198 26.15 -1.13 13.02
C SER A 198 26.37 -0.08 14.13
N ILE A 199 25.32 0.25 14.88
CA ILE A 199 25.41 1.13 16.06
C ILE A 199 26.51 0.72 17.05
N ALA A 200 27.01 -0.51 16.98
CA ALA A 200 28.07 -1.01 17.83
C ALA A 200 29.40 -0.26 17.69
N ASP A 201 29.66 0.39 16.54
CA ASP A 201 30.89 1.16 16.31
C ASP A 201 30.71 2.67 16.56
N VAL A 202 29.48 3.11 16.82
CA VAL A 202 29.25 4.48 17.29
C VAL A 202 29.75 4.53 18.72
N ASP A 203 30.93 5.12 18.90
CA ASP A 203 31.49 5.40 20.21
C ASP A 203 30.47 6.18 21.04
N LEU A 204 29.72 5.47 21.89
CA LEU A 204 28.72 6.03 22.79
C LEU A 204 29.36 7.05 23.75
N ALA A 205 30.67 7.04 23.91
CA ALA A 205 31.40 8.05 24.66
C ALA A 205 31.54 9.39 23.89
N ALA A 206 31.41 9.40 22.56
CA ALA A 206 31.47 10.63 21.76
C ALA A 206 30.15 11.44 21.79
N PHE A 207 29.04 10.82 22.20
CA PHE A 207 27.79 11.52 22.54
C PHE A 207 27.79 11.95 24.01
N GLU A 208 28.85 12.65 24.45
CA GLU A 208 28.72 13.52 25.60
C GLU A 208 27.57 14.48 25.31
N ARG A 209 26.41 14.22 25.92
CA ARG A 209 25.28 15.15 25.89
C ARG A 209 25.85 16.52 26.24
N PRO A 210 25.76 17.54 25.37
CA PRO A 210 26.14 18.87 25.76
C PRO A 210 25.36 19.18 27.05
N ALA A 211 26.09 19.59 28.09
CA ALA A 211 25.51 19.93 29.37
C ALA A 211 24.25 20.78 29.12
N PRO A 212 23.12 20.49 29.79
CA PRO A 212 21.88 21.21 29.55
C PRO A 212 22.18 22.70 29.61
N SER A 213 21.99 23.38 28.49
CA SER A 213 22.19 24.81 28.39
C SER A 213 21.37 25.45 29.49
N ALA A 214 21.98 26.36 30.26
CA ALA A 214 21.33 27.05 31.35
C ALA A 214 19.95 27.60 30.92
N PRO A 215 18.97 27.66 31.84
CA PRO A 215 17.64 28.14 31.52
C PRO A 215 17.73 29.50 30.83
N LEU A 216 17.18 29.61 29.62
CA LEU A 216 17.00 30.89 28.95
C LEU A 216 15.96 31.68 29.76
N GLU A 217 16.44 32.51 30.68
CA GLU A 217 15.66 33.61 31.24
C GLU A 217 15.42 34.62 30.12
N GLY A 218 14.19 34.65 29.60
CA GLY A 218 13.85 35.45 28.44
C GLY A 218 12.37 35.73 28.32
N THR A 219 11.90 36.60 29.22
CA THR A 219 10.90 37.66 29.02
C THR A 219 9.80 37.41 27.99
N GLY A 220 8.59 37.27 28.50
CA GLY A 220 7.37 37.25 27.71
C GLY A 220 7.16 38.49 26.84
N ASN A 221 6.39 38.28 25.78
CA ASN A 221 5.38 39.16 25.18
C ASN A 221 5.17 38.66 23.75
N GLY A 222 4.11 37.89 23.53
CA GLY A 222 3.73 37.42 22.21
C GLY A 222 2.23 37.26 22.17
N ALA A 223 1.58 38.22 21.53
CA ALA A 223 0.13 38.36 21.46
C ALA A 223 -0.53 37.19 20.71
N ASP A 224 -1.77 36.98 21.10
CA ASP A 224 -2.78 36.11 20.52
C ASP A 224 -3.06 36.50 19.05
N GLU A 225 -2.51 35.77 18.08
CA GLU A 225 -2.94 35.81 16.68
C GLU A 225 -3.57 34.46 16.29
N ARG A 226 -4.79 34.24 16.76
CA ARG A 226 -5.71 33.24 16.20
C ARG A 226 -6.19 33.68 14.81
N ALA A 227 -5.38 33.42 13.79
CA ALA A 227 -5.83 33.47 12.40
C ALA A 227 -6.73 32.24 12.11
N MET A 228 -8.04 32.48 12.00
CA MET A 228 -9.00 31.52 11.45
C MET A 228 -8.69 31.27 9.96
N PHE A 229 -8.07 30.14 9.65
CA PHE A 229 -7.99 29.64 8.27
C PHE A 229 -9.33 29.01 7.86
N ASN A 230 -10.12 29.73 7.08
CA ASN A 230 -11.27 29.17 6.37
C ASN A 230 -10.78 28.47 5.08
N THR A 231 -10.39 27.21 5.18
CA THR A 231 -10.07 26.39 4.01
C THR A 231 -11.34 25.74 3.47
N ARG A 232 -11.81 26.19 2.31
CA ARG A 232 -12.95 25.58 1.59
C ARG A 232 -12.43 24.45 0.70
N ILE A 233 -12.47 23.21 1.18
CA ILE A 233 -12.16 22.04 0.34
C ILE A 233 -13.41 21.72 -0.46
N THR A 234 -13.33 21.87 -1.78
CA THR A 234 -14.37 21.38 -2.71
C THR A 234 -13.93 20.03 -3.23
N GLN A 235 -14.55 18.97 -2.73
CA GLN A 235 -14.33 17.62 -3.25
C GLN A 235 -15.29 17.40 -4.41
N ARG A 236 -14.72 17.22 -5.61
CA ARG A 236 -15.46 16.93 -6.83
C ARG A 236 -15.49 15.42 -7.01
N ILE A 237 -16.67 14.82 -6.88
CA ILE A 237 -16.85 13.38 -7.09
C ILE A 237 -17.55 13.20 -8.43
N ILE A 238 -16.89 12.46 -9.32
CA ILE A 238 -17.43 12.09 -10.65
C ILE A 238 -17.78 10.62 -10.59
N VAL A 239 -19.06 10.29 -10.80
CA VAL A 239 -19.54 8.91 -10.94
C VAL A 239 -20.26 8.81 -12.28
N GLY A 240 -19.67 8.06 -13.22
CA GLY A 240 -20.15 8.02 -14.61
C GLY A 240 -20.05 9.39 -15.29
N SER A 241 -21.13 9.82 -15.95
CA SER A 241 -21.23 11.14 -16.60
C SER A 241 -21.72 12.26 -15.66
N THR A 242 -21.92 11.98 -14.38
CA THR A 242 -22.59 12.89 -13.44
C THR A 242 -21.60 13.47 -12.45
N VAL A 243 -21.58 14.81 -12.35
CA VAL A 243 -20.72 15.55 -11.41
C VAL A 243 -21.55 15.98 -10.21
N PHE A 244 -21.10 15.60 -9.01
CA PHE A 244 -21.69 16.05 -7.76
C PHE A 244 -20.74 17.02 -7.05
N GLU A 245 -21.21 18.23 -6.78
CA GLU A 245 -20.48 19.24 -6.01
C GLU A 245 -21.15 19.39 -4.64
N LYS A 246 -20.49 18.88 -3.58
CA LYS A 246 -20.95 19.05 -2.20
C LYS A 246 -20.01 20.02 -1.49
N GLY A 247 -20.48 21.24 -1.23
CA GLY A 247 -19.80 22.18 -0.35
C GLY A 247 -20.06 21.81 1.11
N VAL A 248 -19.04 21.42 1.86
CA VAL A 248 -19.12 21.25 3.31
C VAL A 248 -18.47 22.48 3.96
N GLU A 249 -19.27 23.32 4.63
CA GLU A 249 -18.73 24.35 5.53
C GLU A 249 -18.47 23.73 6.90
N MET A 250 -17.22 23.77 7.35
CA MET A 250 -16.79 23.21 8.63
C MET A 250 -16.70 24.35 9.66
N LYS A 251 -17.78 24.62 10.40
CA LYS A 251 -17.78 25.58 11.51
C LYS A 251 -17.45 24.85 12.82
N TYR A 252 -16.29 25.12 13.39
CA TYR A 252 -15.95 24.68 14.75
C TYR A 252 -16.74 25.49 15.79
N VAL A 253 -17.50 24.81 16.65
CA VAL A 253 -18.13 25.37 17.84
C VAL A 253 -17.28 25.02 19.05
N LEU A 254 -16.60 26.01 19.63
CA LEU A 254 -16.04 25.93 20.99
C LEU A 254 -17.14 26.33 21.97
N ALA A 255 -17.81 25.34 22.56
CA ALA A 255 -18.68 25.53 23.71
C ALA A 255 -18.40 24.43 24.74
N ALA A 256 -17.31 24.61 25.48
CA ALA A 256 -17.08 23.98 26.77
C ALA A 256 -16.02 24.80 27.49
N LEU A 257 -16.46 25.70 28.38
CA LEU A 257 -15.80 26.16 29.61
C LEU A 257 -16.48 27.46 30.10
N GLU A 258 -17.65 27.34 30.71
CA GLU A 258 -18.10 28.26 31.76
C GLU A 258 -18.77 27.42 32.86
N ARG A 259 -18.04 27.30 33.98
CA ARG A 259 -18.63 27.31 35.32
C ARG A 259 -18.64 28.74 35.78
#